data_AF-A0A841C574-F1
#
_entry.id   AF-A0A841C574-F1
#
_cell.length_a   1.000
_cell.length_b   1.000
_cell.length_c   1.000
_cell.angle_alpha   90.00
_cell.angle_beta   90.00
_cell.angle_gamma   90.00
#
_symmetry.space_group_name_H-M   'P 1'
#
loop_
_entity.id
_entity.type
_entity.pdbx_description
1 polymer ?
#
loop_
_entity_poly.entity_id
_entity_poly.type
_entity_poly.pdbx_seq_one_letter_code
_entity_poly.pdbx_strand_id
1 'polypeptide(L)'
;MVYTKQFQIHNVNKLIQAKNYVENADKVTVSKKKKGEEKSHFENLFPYVTNDDKTMSKQLVSGYHIEDVYDAATEFLATKRLAAISKGTDLDFNPKTKKLEFKMSSLERNNAVLARHLIQSFSPEDHLTPEEIHELGRKTVLEFTGGEYEFIIATHTDKHHIHNHIIINTTNLVTGKSMPWKITKSKSGKSKDQSKELFEKISDKIASEAGAKIIEKSPKNSHLRYTQWQADQIYKNKIKQRLDFLMTHSSNLEDFTLKASALNLEVDFSGKWSTFKLLDEPQLRNTRGRVLNKKDPEAYNLKSLLKQFEENVGQFSVEDVVKQYEETEDFVRNDFDYQITLEPWQINQVNEKGYYINLDFGVENRGQVFVGSYKVDKLENGNYTLYLKKKEYFYFISKNEKNQGRYLTGETLIKQLNKYYGTIPIKKEPIISTINQLVDAINFLAEHDVTTGNQMVNLEQQLNAALEAARDKLSELDEKIIELNEAAKHFVTEDYQEDDGEDLILEKAEEEKEKNETKSQYATMSFVELQQELVSARASRQLLRDKFNSTVDELNKFYEIKSASETKQKNVAQGL
;
A
#
# COMPACT_ATOMS: atom_id res chain seq x y z
N MET A 1 12.41 13.47 8.24
CA MET A 1 11.04 13.18 7.79
C MET A 1 10.38 14.47 7.32
N VAL A 2 9.44 14.40 6.39
CA VAL A 2 8.79 15.59 5.80
C VAL A 2 7.79 16.23 6.75
N TYR A 3 7.89 17.54 6.94
CA TYR A 3 7.06 18.30 7.88
C TYR A 3 6.58 19.62 7.28
N THR A 4 5.34 20.03 7.59
CA THR A 4 4.81 21.31 7.07
C THR A 4 4.16 22.23 8.12
N LYS A 5 4.26 23.54 7.85
CA LYS A 5 3.65 24.65 8.61
C LYS A 5 2.94 25.62 7.66
N GLN A 6 1.99 26.39 8.21
CA GLN A 6 1.32 27.48 7.49
C GLN A 6 1.20 28.72 8.39
N PHE A 7 1.31 29.89 7.76
CA PHE A 7 1.09 31.21 8.36
C PHE A 7 0.20 32.07 7.46
N GLN A 8 -0.60 32.94 8.07
CA GLN A 8 -1.45 33.92 7.38
C GLN A 8 -0.78 35.28 7.36
N ILE A 9 -0.80 35.94 6.20
CA ILE A 9 -0.27 37.30 6.02
C ILE A 9 -1.47 38.22 5.77
N HIS A 10 -1.71 39.16 6.67
CA HIS A 10 -2.88 40.06 6.64
C HIS A 10 -2.56 41.50 6.24
N ASN A 11 -1.28 41.85 6.15
CA ASN A 11 -0.85 43.23 5.96
C ASN A 11 0.25 43.31 4.89
N VAL A 12 0.23 44.38 4.11
CA VAL A 12 1.14 44.63 2.99
C VAL A 12 2.60 44.68 3.44
N ASN A 13 2.90 45.35 4.55
CA ASN A 13 4.27 45.40 5.09
C ASN A 13 4.76 44.01 5.49
N LYS A 14 3.87 43.18 6.07
CA LYS A 14 4.21 41.78 6.41
C LYS A 14 4.41 40.92 5.17
N LEU A 15 3.68 41.18 4.08
CA LEU A 15 3.89 40.51 2.79
C LEU A 15 5.27 40.84 2.22
N ILE A 16 5.65 42.11 2.20
CA ILE A 16 6.97 42.56 1.73
C ILE A 16 8.08 41.97 2.61
N GLN A 17 7.90 41.98 3.93
CA GLN A 17 8.85 41.37 4.86
C GLN A 17 9.00 39.86 4.65
N ALA A 18 7.89 39.15 4.46
CA ALA A 18 7.92 37.71 4.20
C ALA A 18 8.66 37.41 2.90
N LYS A 19 8.38 38.14 1.80
CA LYS A 19 9.07 38.04 0.51
C LYS A 19 10.59 38.24 0.67
N ASN A 20 10.99 39.35 1.29
CA ASN A 20 12.41 39.65 1.52
C ASN A 20 13.11 38.61 2.42
N TYR A 21 12.40 38.03 3.38
CA TYR A 21 12.95 36.98 4.23
C TYR A 21 13.18 35.68 3.46
N VAL A 22 12.24 35.28 2.59
CA VAL A 22 12.35 34.00 1.87
C VAL A 22 13.41 34.07 0.79
N GLU A 23 13.64 35.22 0.18
CA GLU A 23 14.64 35.44 -0.89
C GLU A 23 16.04 35.81 -0.39
N ASN A 24 16.28 35.81 0.92
CA ASN A 24 17.57 36.24 1.47
C ASN A 24 18.73 35.44 0.84
N ALA A 25 19.62 36.15 0.14
CA ALA A 25 20.73 35.59 -0.61
C ALA A 25 21.61 34.64 0.21
N ASP A 26 21.87 34.96 1.49
CA ASP A 26 22.71 34.14 2.37
C ASP A 26 22.13 32.74 2.64
N LYS A 27 20.81 32.59 2.43
CA LYS A 27 20.07 31.36 2.73
C LYS A 27 19.76 30.50 1.52
N VAL A 28 19.73 31.12 0.33
CA VAL A 28 19.26 30.49 -0.91
C VAL A 28 20.38 30.24 -1.92
N THR A 29 21.61 30.69 -1.62
CA THR A 29 22.73 30.62 -2.56
C THR A 29 23.50 29.31 -2.44
N VAL A 30 23.64 28.59 -3.55
CA VAL A 30 24.46 27.36 -3.65
C VAL A 30 25.57 27.55 -4.69
N SER A 31 26.79 27.12 -4.36
CA SER A 31 27.96 27.23 -5.23
C SER A 31 27.83 26.32 -6.46
N LYS A 32 28.20 26.83 -7.65
CA LYS A 32 28.15 26.07 -8.91
C LYS A 32 29.12 24.87 -8.87
N LYS A 33 28.64 23.68 -9.22
CA LYS A 33 29.50 22.50 -9.42
C LYS A 33 30.43 22.69 -10.63
N LYS A 34 31.62 22.06 -10.58
CA LYS A 34 32.72 22.24 -11.56
C LYS A 34 32.29 21.89 -13.00
N LYS A 35 32.96 22.51 -13.99
CA LYS A 35 32.84 22.18 -15.43
C LYS A 35 33.03 20.66 -15.65
N GLY A 36 31.99 19.97 -16.11
CA GLY A 36 32.05 18.55 -16.50
C GLY A 36 30.83 17.69 -16.11
N GLU A 37 29.96 18.15 -15.21
CA GLU A 37 28.69 17.47 -14.90
C GLU A 37 27.60 17.82 -15.93
N GLU A 38 26.74 16.85 -16.26
CA GLU A 38 25.63 17.02 -17.20
C GLU A 38 24.72 18.19 -16.82
N LYS A 39 24.28 18.98 -17.82
CA LYS A 39 23.29 20.04 -17.61
C LYS A 39 22.00 19.43 -17.07
N SER A 40 21.71 19.64 -15.79
CA SER A 40 20.40 19.23 -15.25
C SER A 40 19.28 20.03 -15.90
N HIS A 41 18.09 19.43 -16.06
CA HIS A 41 16.87 20.12 -16.49
C HIS A 41 16.53 21.36 -15.60
N PHE A 42 17.16 21.45 -14.42
CA PHE A 42 16.97 22.51 -13.44
C PHE A 42 17.74 23.81 -13.71
N GLU A 43 18.53 23.94 -14.78
CA GLU A 43 19.36 25.15 -15.00
C GLU A 43 18.53 26.42 -15.30
N ASN A 44 17.35 26.28 -15.91
CA ASN A 44 16.49 27.41 -16.31
C ASN A 44 15.54 27.90 -15.20
N LEU A 45 15.47 27.19 -14.07
CA LEU A 45 14.50 27.45 -13.01
C LEU A 45 14.91 28.56 -12.05
N PHE A 46 16.18 29.01 -12.08
CA PHE A 46 16.77 29.78 -10.99
C PHE A 46 17.55 31.01 -11.49
N PRO A 47 17.46 32.15 -10.78
CA PRO A 47 18.32 33.29 -11.04
C PRO A 47 19.77 33.01 -10.61
N TYR A 48 20.71 33.62 -11.33
CA TYR A 48 22.15 33.52 -11.06
C TYR A 48 22.70 34.85 -10.57
N VAL A 49 23.57 34.80 -9.56
CA VAL A 49 24.30 35.94 -9.01
C VAL A 49 25.80 35.69 -9.08
N THR A 50 26.60 36.75 -9.16
CA THR A 50 28.07 36.67 -9.15
C THR A 50 28.59 37.10 -7.78
N ASN A 51 29.43 36.26 -7.16
CA ASN A 51 30.08 36.60 -5.89
C ASN A 51 31.31 37.50 -6.15
N ASP A 52 31.88 38.08 -5.09
CA ASP A 52 33.04 38.99 -5.15
C ASP A 52 34.25 38.40 -5.89
N ASP A 53 34.41 37.07 -5.85
CA ASP A 53 35.44 36.32 -6.58
C ASP A 53 35.12 36.04 -8.06
N LYS A 54 34.07 36.69 -8.61
CA LYS A 54 33.52 36.50 -9.99
C LYS A 54 33.07 35.07 -10.30
N THR A 55 32.78 34.28 -9.28
CA THR A 55 32.17 32.95 -9.41
C THR A 55 30.65 33.08 -9.48
N MET A 56 30.02 32.38 -10.42
CA MET A 56 28.55 32.34 -10.53
C MET A 56 27.98 31.41 -9.47
N SER A 57 27.04 31.91 -8.69
CA SER A 57 26.25 31.14 -7.72
C SER A 57 24.78 31.14 -8.11
N LYS A 58 24.08 30.07 -7.74
CA LYS A 58 22.67 29.86 -8.08
C LYS A 58 21.81 30.21 -6.87
N GLN A 59 20.76 31.00 -7.06
CA GLN A 59 19.79 31.28 -6.00
C GLN A 59 18.58 30.36 -6.15
N LEU A 60 18.29 29.55 -5.13
CA LEU A 60 17.18 28.60 -5.11
C LEU A 60 15.82 29.28 -4.89
N VAL A 61 15.50 30.25 -5.74
CA VAL A 61 14.26 31.04 -5.75
C VAL A 61 13.60 30.89 -7.11
N SER A 62 12.29 30.66 -7.14
CA SER A 62 11.49 30.71 -8.38
C SER A 62 10.06 31.17 -8.12
N GLY A 63 9.38 31.59 -9.18
CA GLY A 63 7.98 32.05 -9.15
C GLY A 63 7.10 31.27 -10.12
N TYR A 64 5.79 31.43 -9.96
CA TYR A 64 4.78 30.92 -10.89
C TYR A 64 3.70 31.99 -11.08
N HIS A 65 3.45 32.35 -12.34
CA HIS A 65 2.69 33.55 -12.72
C HIS A 65 3.22 34.83 -12.04
N ILE A 66 4.55 34.94 -11.96
CA ILE A 66 5.28 36.09 -11.44
C ILE A 66 6.39 36.39 -12.45
N GLU A 67 6.45 37.64 -12.91
CA GLU A 67 7.44 38.09 -13.89
C GLU A 67 8.81 38.30 -13.23
N ASP A 68 8.84 38.98 -12.09
CA ASP A 68 10.04 39.21 -11.30
C ASP A 68 9.83 38.69 -9.87
N VAL A 69 10.52 37.60 -9.54
CA VAL A 69 10.47 37.02 -8.19
C VAL A 69 10.84 38.05 -7.12
N TYR A 70 11.77 38.97 -7.39
CA TYR A 70 12.18 39.98 -6.43
C TYR A 70 11.16 41.11 -6.25
N ASP A 71 10.14 41.21 -7.10
CA ASP A 71 9.01 42.15 -6.97
C ASP A 71 7.65 41.46 -6.78
N ALA A 72 7.65 40.16 -6.45
CA ALA A 72 6.44 39.35 -6.34
C ALA A 72 5.37 39.92 -5.39
N ALA A 73 5.76 40.65 -4.34
CA ALA A 73 4.82 41.31 -3.45
C ALA A 73 3.99 42.40 -4.16
N THR A 74 4.61 43.16 -5.06
CA THR A 74 3.95 44.18 -5.87
C THR A 74 3.02 43.54 -6.90
N GLU A 75 3.48 42.48 -7.57
CA GLU A 75 2.66 41.72 -8.53
C GLU A 75 1.42 41.11 -7.85
N PHE A 76 1.56 40.49 -6.68
CA PHE A 76 0.41 39.96 -5.93
C PHE A 76 -0.64 41.04 -5.62
N LEU A 77 -0.18 42.25 -5.28
CA LEU A 77 -1.06 43.39 -4.99
C LEU A 77 -1.69 43.96 -6.27
N ALA A 78 -0.99 43.91 -7.40
CA ALA A 78 -1.54 44.28 -8.71
C ALA A 78 -2.67 43.33 -9.10
N THR A 79 -2.48 42.01 -8.97
CA THR A 79 -3.52 41.01 -9.23
C THR A 79 -4.75 41.19 -8.33
N LYS A 80 -4.53 41.51 -7.04
CA LYS A 80 -5.62 41.87 -6.12
C LYS A 80 -6.37 43.13 -6.54
N ARG A 81 -5.64 44.17 -6.94
CA ARG A 81 -6.23 45.43 -7.42
C ARG A 81 -7.08 45.20 -8.67
N LEU A 82 -6.57 44.43 -9.63
CA LEU A 82 -7.31 44.12 -10.87
C LEU A 82 -8.59 43.32 -10.57
N ALA A 83 -8.51 42.34 -9.67
CA ALA A 83 -9.68 41.56 -9.24
C ALA A 83 -10.72 42.41 -8.50
N ALA A 84 -10.28 43.35 -7.66
CA ALA A 84 -11.16 44.29 -6.96
C ALA A 84 -11.89 45.23 -7.93
N ILE A 85 -11.15 45.81 -8.88
CA ILE A 85 -11.70 46.69 -9.92
C ILE A 85 -12.72 45.94 -10.78
N SER A 86 -12.40 44.73 -11.25
CA SER A 86 -13.29 43.97 -12.14
C SER A 86 -14.60 43.56 -11.45
N LYS A 87 -14.57 43.36 -10.12
CA LYS A 87 -15.74 42.96 -9.32
C LYS A 87 -16.49 44.14 -8.71
N GLY A 88 -15.94 45.35 -8.78
CA GLY A 88 -16.47 46.51 -8.06
C GLY A 88 -16.40 46.36 -6.53
N THR A 89 -15.47 45.55 -6.01
CA THR A 89 -15.27 45.36 -4.56
C THR A 89 -14.06 46.17 -4.07
N ASP A 90 -14.02 46.50 -2.78
CA ASP A 90 -12.86 47.17 -2.15
C ASP A 90 -12.48 48.52 -2.78
N LEU A 91 -13.46 49.19 -3.41
CA LEU A 91 -13.34 50.53 -3.97
C LEU A 91 -13.91 51.57 -3.00
N ASP A 92 -13.20 52.68 -2.84
CA ASP A 92 -13.63 53.80 -2.02
C ASP A 92 -14.05 54.98 -2.91
N PHE A 93 -15.11 55.69 -2.54
CA PHE A 93 -15.46 56.93 -3.21
C PHE A 93 -14.42 58.01 -2.89
N ASN A 94 -13.81 58.57 -3.94
CA ASN A 94 -12.93 59.72 -3.82
C ASN A 94 -13.73 61.00 -4.08
N PRO A 95 -13.96 61.86 -3.05
CA PRO A 95 -14.78 63.06 -3.19
C PRO A 95 -14.14 64.13 -4.10
N LYS A 96 -12.83 64.08 -4.32
CA LYS A 96 -12.13 65.02 -5.22
C LYS A 96 -12.34 64.65 -6.68
N THR A 97 -12.21 63.37 -7.02
CA THR A 97 -12.33 62.89 -8.40
C THR A 97 -13.76 62.47 -8.77
N LYS A 98 -14.65 62.37 -7.77
CA LYS A 98 -16.03 61.89 -7.87
C LYS A 98 -16.13 60.49 -8.49
N LYS A 99 -15.12 59.65 -8.28
CA LYS A 99 -15.02 58.27 -8.80
C LYS A 99 -14.79 57.27 -7.68
N LEU A 100 -15.18 56.02 -7.91
CA LEU A 100 -14.76 54.89 -7.10
C LEU A 100 -13.32 54.53 -7.46
N GLU A 101 -12.44 54.56 -6.48
CA GLU A 101 -11.01 54.30 -6.65
C GLU A 101 -10.54 53.23 -5.67
N PHE A 102 -9.66 52.37 -6.15
CA PHE A 102 -9.01 51.38 -5.32
C PHE A 102 -8.00 52.05 -4.39
N LYS A 103 -8.02 51.70 -3.10
CA LYS A 103 -7.01 52.09 -2.12
C LYS A 103 -6.36 50.87 -1.51
N MET A 104 -5.04 50.83 -1.37
CA MET A 104 -4.35 49.66 -0.79
C MET A 104 -4.86 49.26 0.60
N SER A 105 -5.25 50.24 1.43
CA SER A 105 -5.83 49.97 2.76
C SER A 105 -7.16 49.21 2.73
N SER A 106 -7.88 49.18 1.60
CA SER A 106 -9.13 48.40 1.50
C SER A 106 -8.87 46.90 1.53
N LEU A 107 -7.70 46.44 1.05
CA LEU A 107 -7.31 45.02 1.08
C LEU A 107 -7.10 44.48 2.50
N GLU A 108 -6.82 45.33 3.47
CA GLU A 108 -6.55 44.93 4.87
C GLU A 108 -7.80 44.94 5.75
N ARG A 109 -8.96 45.33 5.20
CA ARG A 109 -10.23 45.39 5.94
C ARG A 109 -10.66 43.99 6.37
N ASN A 110 -11.40 43.93 7.48
CA ASN A 110 -11.99 42.69 8.03
C ASN A 110 -10.97 41.55 8.27
N ASN A 111 -9.70 41.90 8.53
CA ASN A 111 -8.63 40.93 8.74
C ASN A 111 -8.49 39.94 7.55
N ALA A 112 -8.64 40.45 6.32
CA ALA A 112 -8.46 39.65 5.11
C ALA A 112 -7.05 39.05 5.03
N VAL A 113 -6.94 37.83 4.50
CA VAL A 113 -5.65 37.16 4.29
C VAL A 113 -5.16 37.55 2.89
N LEU A 114 -4.06 38.30 2.81
CA LEU A 114 -3.45 38.73 1.55
C LEU A 114 -2.64 37.61 0.90
N ALA A 115 -1.90 36.85 1.70
CA ALA A 115 -1.08 35.75 1.24
C ALA A 115 -1.00 34.66 2.30
N ARG A 116 -0.61 33.46 1.88
CA ARG A 116 -0.33 32.33 2.77
C ARG A 116 1.12 31.93 2.62
N HIS A 117 1.80 31.81 3.75
CA HIS A 117 3.18 31.37 3.80
C HIS A 117 3.22 29.93 4.31
N LEU A 118 3.59 28.99 3.44
CA LEU A 118 3.76 27.58 3.75
C LEU A 118 5.25 27.27 3.91
N ILE A 119 5.58 26.39 4.85
CA ILE A 119 6.92 25.83 5.00
C ILE A 119 6.84 24.33 4.81
N GLN A 120 7.77 23.77 4.07
CA GLN A 120 7.94 22.33 3.83
C GLN A 120 9.40 21.96 4.13
N SER A 121 9.63 21.11 5.13
CA SER A 121 10.96 20.74 5.61
C SER A 121 11.25 19.27 5.32
N PHE A 122 12.50 18.94 4.97
CA PHE A 122 12.95 17.59 4.65
C PHE A 122 14.00 17.07 5.66
N SER A 123 14.14 15.75 5.79
CA SER A 123 15.21 15.16 6.60
C SER A 123 16.58 15.38 5.95
N PRO A 124 17.64 15.63 6.71
CA PRO A 124 19.00 15.49 6.21
C PRO A 124 19.31 14.07 5.72
N GLU A 125 18.62 13.07 6.29
CA GLU A 125 18.72 11.64 5.92
C GLU A 125 17.96 11.27 4.64
N ASP A 126 17.21 12.18 4.02
CA ASP A 126 16.43 11.85 2.81
C ASP A 126 17.33 11.79 1.56
N HIS A 127 18.62 12.15 1.67
CA HIS A 127 19.62 12.15 0.59
C HIS A 127 19.23 12.93 -0.68
N LEU A 128 18.29 13.88 -0.55
CA LEU A 128 17.85 14.76 -1.64
C LEU A 128 18.73 16.01 -1.73
N THR A 129 19.00 16.44 -2.95
CA THR A 129 19.69 17.71 -3.24
C THR A 129 18.78 18.92 -2.98
N PRO A 130 19.35 20.11 -2.73
CA PRO A 130 18.56 21.34 -2.61
C PRO A 130 17.66 21.63 -3.82
N GLU A 131 18.14 21.33 -5.03
CA GLU A 131 17.39 21.49 -6.28
C GLU A 131 16.19 20.53 -6.36
N GLU A 132 16.37 19.27 -5.98
CA GLU A 132 15.28 18.31 -5.91
C GLU A 132 14.24 18.75 -4.88
N ILE A 133 14.67 19.16 -3.70
CA ILE A 133 13.79 19.68 -2.66
C ILE A 133 12.99 20.89 -3.16
N HIS A 134 13.62 21.81 -3.89
CA HIS A 134 12.94 22.95 -4.49
C HIS A 134 11.84 22.50 -5.45
N GLU A 135 12.15 21.57 -6.36
CA GLU A 135 11.18 21.08 -7.34
C GLU A 135 10.05 20.27 -6.70
N LEU A 136 10.32 19.49 -5.65
CA LEU A 136 9.26 18.83 -4.86
C LEU A 136 8.32 19.87 -4.23
N GLY A 137 8.86 20.99 -3.75
CA GLY A 137 8.06 22.11 -3.27
C GLY A 137 7.20 22.74 -4.37
N ARG A 138 7.76 22.96 -5.56
CA ARG A 138 7.01 23.47 -6.72
C ARG A 138 5.87 22.54 -7.13
N LYS A 139 6.14 21.24 -7.28
CA LYS A 139 5.11 20.23 -7.57
C LYS A 139 4.01 20.22 -6.50
N THR A 140 4.41 20.32 -5.23
CA THR A 140 3.48 20.34 -4.09
C THR A 140 2.54 21.52 -4.16
N VAL A 141 3.05 22.75 -4.37
CA VAL A 141 2.19 23.93 -4.43
C VAL A 141 1.36 23.99 -5.71
N LEU A 142 1.88 23.52 -6.85
CA LEU A 142 1.12 23.43 -8.10
C LEU A 142 -0.07 22.48 -7.95
N GLU A 143 0.14 21.27 -7.42
CA GLU A 143 -0.95 20.33 -7.15
C GLU A 143 -1.89 20.83 -6.05
N PHE A 144 -1.39 21.57 -5.05
CA PHE A 144 -2.25 22.14 -3.99
C PHE A 144 -3.13 23.30 -4.46
N THR A 145 -2.68 24.06 -5.45
CA THR A 145 -3.35 25.28 -5.94
C THR A 145 -4.13 25.08 -7.24
N GLY A 146 -4.02 23.90 -7.86
CA GLY A 146 -4.56 23.63 -9.19
C GLY A 146 -3.91 24.50 -10.30
N GLY A 147 -2.77 25.13 -10.02
CA GLY A 147 -2.10 26.06 -10.95
C GLY A 147 -2.83 27.37 -11.20
N GLU A 148 -3.86 27.72 -10.42
CA GLU A 148 -4.65 28.95 -10.62
C GLU A 148 -4.24 30.12 -9.71
N TYR A 149 -3.16 29.97 -8.94
CA TYR A 149 -2.68 30.97 -7.99
C TYR A 149 -1.22 31.31 -8.24
N GLU A 150 -0.89 32.59 -8.09
CA GLU A 150 0.48 33.06 -8.11
C GLU A 150 1.19 32.61 -6.83
N PHE A 151 2.44 32.18 -6.97
CA PHE A 151 3.28 31.90 -5.80
C PHE A 151 4.75 32.16 -6.09
N ILE A 152 5.51 32.38 -5.01
CA ILE A 152 6.96 32.29 -4.99
C ILE A 152 7.40 31.19 -4.06
N ILE A 153 8.53 30.56 -4.38
CA ILE A 153 9.17 29.53 -3.58
C ILE A 153 10.66 29.82 -3.45
N ALA A 154 11.19 29.64 -2.25
CA ALA A 154 12.62 29.72 -1.96
C ALA A 154 13.06 28.54 -1.09
N THR A 155 14.22 27.96 -1.39
CA THR A 155 14.78 26.85 -0.62
C THR A 155 15.93 27.33 0.25
N HIS A 156 15.77 27.18 1.57
CA HIS A 156 16.76 27.58 2.56
C HIS A 156 17.68 26.40 2.89
N THR A 157 18.99 26.63 2.72
CA THR A 157 20.07 25.66 2.99
C THR A 157 20.99 26.11 4.13
N ASP A 158 20.65 27.18 4.83
CA ASP A 158 21.42 27.81 5.93
C ASP A 158 21.36 27.04 7.26
N LYS A 159 20.49 26.05 7.36
CA LYS A 159 20.28 25.25 8.58
C LYS A 159 20.67 23.80 8.35
N HIS A 160 20.74 23.05 9.44
CA HIS A 160 21.00 21.60 9.41
C HIS A 160 20.01 20.81 8.52
N HIS A 161 18.78 21.29 8.33
CA HIS A 161 17.80 20.71 7.43
C HIS A 161 17.39 21.70 6.34
N ILE A 162 17.22 21.18 5.13
CA ILE A 162 16.77 21.96 3.96
C ILE A 162 15.25 22.10 4.02
N HIS A 163 14.76 23.30 3.72
CA HIS A 163 13.33 23.60 3.77
C HIS A 163 12.91 24.62 2.73
N ASN A 164 11.73 24.42 2.15
CA ASN A 164 11.09 25.36 1.25
C ASN A 164 10.23 26.33 2.02
N HIS A 165 10.30 27.59 1.61
CA HIS A 165 9.37 28.65 1.95
C HIS A 165 8.54 28.98 0.73
N ILE A 166 7.21 28.90 0.82
CA ILE A 166 6.29 29.12 -0.29
C ILE A 166 5.31 30.22 0.11
N ILE A 167 5.24 31.32 -0.64
CA ILE A 167 4.27 32.39 -0.42
C ILE A 167 3.28 32.37 -1.58
N ILE A 168 2.00 32.15 -1.27
CA ILE A 168 0.92 32.02 -2.25
C ILE A 168 0.01 33.26 -2.16
N ASN A 169 -0.30 33.87 -3.30
CA ASN A 169 -1.33 34.89 -3.37
C ASN A 169 -2.70 34.26 -3.08
N THR A 170 -3.50 34.83 -2.18
CA THR A 170 -4.85 34.32 -1.93
C THR A 170 -5.85 34.67 -3.01
N THR A 171 -5.50 35.49 -3.99
CA THR A 171 -6.40 35.82 -5.11
C THR A 171 -6.15 34.86 -6.25
N ASN A 172 -7.19 34.14 -6.65
CA ASN A 172 -7.19 33.25 -7.80
C ASN A 172 -7.04 34.07 -9.08
N LEU A 173 -6.07 33.72 -9.93
CA LEU A 173 -5.72 34.47 -11.13
C LEU A 173 -6.82 34.41 -12.19
N VAL A 174 -7.54 33.29 -12.28
CA VAL A 174 -8.58 33.06 -13.29
C VAL A 174 -9.90 33.73 -12.92
N THR A 175 -10.34 33.56 -11.67
CA THR A 175 -11.67 33.97 -11.19
C THR A 175 -11.66 35.25 -10.37
N GLY A 176 -10.48 35.74 -9.98
CA GLY A 176 -10.27 36.84 -9.03
C GLY A 176 -10.82 36.57 -7.62
N LYS A 177 -11.30 35.35 -7.32
CA LYS A 177 -11.91 35.01 -6.02
C LYS A 177 -10.83 34.74 -4.98
N SER A 178 -11.18 34.89 -3.71
CA SER A 178 -10.28 34.51 -2.62
C SER A 178 -10.17 32.99 -2.50
N MET A 179 -8.98 32.52 -2.15
CA MET A 179 -8.66 31.12 -1.95
C MET A 179 -9.60 30.50 -0.91
N PRO A 180 -10.32 29.41 -1.24
CA PRO A 180 -11.25 28.76 -0.33
C PRO A 180 -10.49 27.96 0.74
N TRP A 181 -9.95 28.66 1.75
CA TRP A 181 -9.26 28.03 2.87
C TRP A 181 -10.24 27.54 3.92
N LYS A 182 -10.25 26.24 4.18
CA LYS A 182 -11.31 25.59 4.97
C LYS A 182 -10.81 25.18 6.35
N ILE A 183 -11.38 25.83 7.37
CA ILE A 183 -11.21 25.47 8.78
C ILE A 183 -12.57 25.02 9.31
N THR A 184 -12.68 23.77 9.75
CA THR A 184 -13.91 23.23 10.35
C THR A 184 -13.76 23.08 11.85
N LYS A 185 -14.85 23.29 12.59
CA LYS A 185 -14.88 23.02 14.03
C LYS A 185 -15.52 21.66 14.28
N SER A 186 -14.87 20.82 15.06
CA SER A 186 -15.48 19.58 15.54
C SER A 186 -16.58 19.88 16.57
N LYS A 187 -17.47 18.91 16.81
CA LYS A 187 -18.43 18.96 17.93
C LYS A 187 -17.77 19.16 19.30
N SER A 188 -16.48 18.81 19.42
CA SER A 188 -15.66 19.01 20.62
C SER A 188 -14.97 20.38 20.70
N GLY A 189 -15.30 21.32 19.80
CA GLY A 189 -14.74 22.69 19.79
C GLY A 189 -13.32 22.81 19.23
N LYS A 190 -12.69 21.70 18.79
CA LYS A 190 -11.36 21.72 18.18
C LYS A 190 -11.46 22.20 16.73
N SER A 191 -10.62 23.16 16.35
CA SER A 191 -10.51 23.63 14.98
C SER A 191 -9.60 22.70 14.18
N LYS A 192 -10.05 22.30 12.99
CA LYS A 192 -9.36 21.42 12.05
C LYS A 192 -9.11 22.18 10.76
N ASP A 193 -7.84 22.40 10.43
CA ASP A 193 -7.42 23.10 9.21
C ASP A 193 -7.34 22.10 8.05
N GLN A 194 -8.43 21.97 7.29
CA GLN A 194 -8.55 20.96 6.23
C GLN A 194 -7.66 21.28 5.04
N SER A 195 -7.48 22.57 4.72
CA SER A 195 -6.60 23.00 3.63
C SER A 195 -5.13 22.71 3.97
N LYS A 196 -4.72 22.92 5.23
CA LYS A 196 -3.38 22.53 5.68
C LYS A 196 -3.15 21.03 5.63
N GLU A 197 -4.13 20.23 6.05
CA GLU A 197 -4.04 18.75 5.94
C GLU A 197 -3.98 18.27 4.49
N LEU A 198 -4.67 18.95 3.56
CA LEU A 198 -4.57 18.65 2.14
C LEU A 198 -3.16 18.94 1.62
N PHE A 199 -2.61 20.12 1.91
CA PHE A 199 -1.22 20.47 1.56
C PHE A 199 -0.22 19.45 2.12
N GLU A 200 -0.40 19.04 3.37
CA GLU A 200 0.41 17.97 3.98
C GLU A 200 0.34 16.66 3.21
N LYS A 201 -0.86 16.18 2.87
CA LYS A 201 -1.03 14.92 2.15
C LYS A 201 -0.38 14.96 0.77
N ILE A 202 -0.51 16.08 0.06
CA ILE A 202 0.13 16.29 -1.25
C ILE A 202 1.65 16.32 -1.10
N SER A 203 2.17 17.04 -0.11
CA SER A 203 3.61 17.06 0.21
C SER A 203 4.13 15.67 0.56
N ASP A 204 3.41 14.92 1.38
CA ASP A 204 3.78 13.58 1.82
C ASP A 204 3.80 12.60 0.65
N LYS A 205 2.81 12.69 -0.25
CA LYS A 205 2.76 11.93 -1.52
C LYS A 205 4.00 12.22 -2.37
N ILE A 206 4.22 13.48 -2.74
CA ILE A 206 5.27 13.89 -3.67
C ILE A 206 6.66 13.59 -3.11
N ALA A 207 6.86 13.77 -1.80
CA ALA A 207 8.13 13.46 -1.18
C ALA A 207 8.36 11.94 -1.03
N SER A 208 7.31 11.16 -0.78
CA SER A 208 7.40 9.69 -0.77
C SER A 208 7.75 9.13 -2.14
N GLU A 209 7.15 9.69 -3.20
CA GLU A 209 7.49 9.37 -4.59
C GLU A 209 8.98 9.60 -4.87
N ALA A 210 9.56 10.66 -4.31
CA ALA A 210 10.99 10.97 -4.41
C ALA A 210 11.89 10.19 -3.43
N GLY A 211 11.34 9.24 -2.66
CA GLY A 211 12.10 8.39 -1.73
C GLY A 211 12.29 8.96 -0.32
N ALA A 212 11.84 10.20 -0.04
CA ALA A 212 11.96 10.83 1.26
C ALA A 212 11.15 10.12 2.35
N LYS A 213 11.61 10.19 3.61
CA LYS A 213 10.90 9.63 4.77
C LYS A 213 9.73 10.53 5.15
N ILE A 214 8.51 9.99 5.20
CA ILE A 214 7.31 10.73 5.63
C ILE A 214 7.11 10.59 7.14
N ILE A 215 6.60 11.63 7.80
CA ILE A 215 6.18 11.52 9.19
C ILE A 215 4.93 10.62 9.22
N GLU A 216 5.06 9.44 9.84
CA GLU A 216 3.91 8.64 10.20
C GLU A 216 3.08 9.37 11.26
N LYS A 217 2.09 10.14 10.82
CA LYS A 217 1.12 10.74 11.73
C LYS A 217 0.23 9.62 12.25
N SER A 218 0.54 9.13 13.45
CA SER A 218 -0.38 8.25 14.18
C SER A 218 -1.76 8.94 14.21
N PRO A 219 -2.83 8.29 13.71
CA PRO A 219 -4.06 9.01 13.46
C PRO A 219 -4.63 9.60 14.75
N LYS A 220 -5.01 10.89 14.72
CA LYS A 220 -5.47 11.60 15.91
C LYS A 220 -6.97 11.42 16.12
N ASN A 221 -7.26 10.72 17.22
CA ASN A 221 -8.55 10.46 17.89
C ASN A 221 -9.35 9.26 17.37
N SER A 222 -9.62 8.32 18.28
CA SER A 222 -10.07 6.92 18.14
C SER A 222 -8.98 5.89 17.75
N HIS A 223 -7.87 6.31 17.15
CA HIS A 223 -6.81 5.39 16.73
C HIS A 223 -5.82 4.94 17.80
N LEU A 224 -5.65 5.61 18.94
CA LEU A 224 -4.81 5.02 20.00
C LEU A 224 -5.38 3.67 20.44
N ARG A 225 -6.70 3.56 20.67
CA ARG A 225 -7.33 2.27 20.97
C ARG A 225 -7.41 1.35 19.76
N TYR A 226 -7.69 1.84 18.55
CA TYR A 226 -7.80 0.98 17.37
C TYR A 226 -6.44 0.48 16.86
N THR A 227 -5.42 1.32 16.82
CA THR A 227 -4.02 0.96 16.53
C THR A 227 -3.41 0.16 17.67
N GLN A 228 -3.70 0.44 18.95
CA GLN A 228 -3.33 -0.47 20.05
C GLN A 228 -4.07 -1.80 19.95
N TRP A 229 -5.33 -1.81 19.52
CA TRP A 229 -6.09 -3.03 19.30
C TRP A 229 -5.55 -3.82 18.10
N GLN A 230 -5.20 -3.15 16.99
CA GLN A 230 -4.56 -3.76 15.83
C GLN A 230 -3.19 -4.30 16.19
N ALA A 231 -2.36 -3.53 16.90
CA ALA A 231 -1.07 -3.99 17.41
C ALA A 231 -1.24 -5.16 18.38
N ASP A 232 -2.22 -5.10 19.30
CA ASP A 232 -2.57 -6.19 20.21
C ASP A 232 -3.07 -7.44 19.45
N GLN A 233 -3.83 -7.30 18.37
CA GLN A 233 -4.22 -8.41 17.51
C GLN A 233 -3.02 -8.97 16.73
N ILE A 234 -2.12 -8.12 16.21
CA ILE A 234 -0.89 -8.54 15.54
C ILE A 234 -0.01 -9.32 16.50
N TYR A 235 0.21 -8.81 17.72
CA TYR A 235 0.99 -9.49 18.75
C TYR A 235 0.34 -10.81 19.17
N LYS A 236 -0.99 -10.84 19.33
CA LYS A 236 -1.71 -12.10 19.60
C LYS A 236 -1.50 -13.12 18.50
N ASN A 237 -1.57 -12.71 17.23
CA ASN A 237 -1.35 -13.61 16.10
C ASN A 237 0.10 -14.12 16.09
N LYS A 238 1.10 -13.25 16.24
CA LYS A 238 2.52 -13.63 16.32
C LYS A 238 2.81 -14.59 17.47
N ILE A 239 2.30 -14.28 18.67
CA ILE A 239 2.43 -15.16 19.84
C ILE A 239 1.78 -16.51 19.55
N LYS A 240 0.57 -16.52 18.99
CA LYS A 240 -0.14 -17.76 18.64
C LYS A 240 0.67 -18.60 17.64
N GLN A 241 1.20 -17.99 16.59
CA GLN A 241 2.03 -18.66 15.59
C GLN A 241 3.28 -19.29 16.21
N ARG A 242 4.03 -18.53 17.03
CA ARG A 242 5.20 -19.07 17.74
C ARG A 242 4.83 -20.21 18.67
N LEU A 243 3.73 -20.10 19.40
CA LEU A 243 3.29 -21.14 20.33
C LEU A 243 2.85 -22.42 19.60
N ASP A 244 2.01 -22.30 18.56
CA ASP A 244 1.56 -23.45 17.78
C ASP A 244 2.77 -24.18 17.16
N PHE A 245 3.74 -23.42 16.66
CA PHE A 245 4.99 -23.97 16.12
C PHE A 245 5.82 -24.65 17.21
N LEU A 246 6.13 -23.96 18.31
CA LEU A 246 6.94 -24.52 19.41
C LEU A 246 6.30 -25.74 20.05
N MET A 247 4.96 -25.79 20.12
CA MET A 247 4.23 -26.94 20.66
C MET A 247 4.49 -28.23 19.91
N THR A 248 4.70 -28.18 18.59
CA THR A 248 5.01 -29.34 17.77
C THR A 248 6.52 -29.63 17.68
N HIS A 249 7.38 -28.69 18.09
CA HIS A 249 8.83 -28.78 17.95
C HIS A 249 9.58 -28.89 19.29
N SER A 250 8.87 -29.11 20.40
CA SER A 250 9.47 -29.22 21.74
C SER A 250 9.19 -30.55 22.38
N SER A 251 10.20 -31.13 23.02
CA SER A 251 10.13 -32.45 23.66
C SER A 251 9.72 -32.41 25.13
N ASN A 252 9.95 -31.28 25.81
CA ASN A 252 9.59 -31.06 27.20
C ASN A 252 9.56 -29.55 27.51
N LEU A 253 9.25 -29.19 28.76
CA LEU A 253 9.12 -27.80 29.18
C LEU A 253 10.43 -27.01 29.10
N GLU A 254 11.57 -27.61 29.46
CA GLU A 254 12.87 -26.95 29.43
C GLU A 254 13.29 -26.63 27.99
N ASP A 255 13.16 -27.62 27.10
CA ASP A 255 13.38 -27.49 25.66
C ASP A 255 12.47 -26.42 25.03
N PHE A 256 11.18 -26.44 25.38
CA PHE A 256 10.21 -25.43 24.95
C PHE A 256 10.61 -24.01 25.39
N THR A 257 11.00 -23.81 26.65
CA THR A 257 11.38 -22.49 27.16
C THR A 257 12.65 -21.98 26.48
N LEU A 258 13.61 -22.87 26.21
CA LEU A 258 14.85 -22.50 25.54
C LEU A 258 14.58 -22.08 24.08
N LYS A 259 13.80 -22.85 23.34
CA LYS A 259 13.37 -22.51 21.96
C LYS A 259 12.49 -21.26 21.91
N ALA A 260 11.59 -21.09 22.88
CA ALA A 260 10.76 -19.88 23.00
C ALA A 260 11.64 -18.63 23.18
N SER A 261 12.65 -18.69 24.05
CA SER A 261 13.61 -17.60 24.22
C SER A 261 14.38 -17.30 22.92
N ALA A 262 14.81 -18.33 22.19
CA ALA A 262 15.50 -18.17 20.90
C ALA A 262 14.59 -17.51 19.84
N LEU A 263 13.29 -17.79 19.88
CA LEU A 263 12.27 -17.11 19.08
C LEU A 263 11.74 -15.82 19.72
N ASN A 264 12.51 -15.17 20.61
CA ASN A 264 12.15 -13.90 21.24
C ASN A 264 10.77 -13.92 21.93
N LEU A 265 10.38 -15.05 22.51
CA LEU A 265 9.11 -15.23 23.22
C LEU A 265 9.38 -15.55 24.70
N GLU A 266 9.05 -14.60 25.56
CA GLU A 266 9.05 -14.79 27.01
C GLU A 266 7.77 -15.51 27.45
N VAL A 267 7.92 -16.52 28.32
CA VAL A 267 6.84 -17.40 28.78
C VAL A 267 6.79 -17.43 30.31
N ASP A 268 5.58 -17.37 30.88
CA ASP A 268 5.37 -17.45 32.34
C ASP A 268 4.17 -18.35 32.65
N PHE A 269 4.43 -19.41 33.43
CA PHE A 269 3.47 -20.45 33.84
C PHE A 269 3.03 -20.33 35.31
N SER A 270 3.48 -19.30 36.04
CA SER A 270 3.27 -19.18 37.50
C SER A 270 1.81 -18.90 37.89
N GLY A 271 1.04 -18.28 37.00
CA GLY A 271 -0.35 -17.92 37.22
C GLY A 271 -1.34 -19.02 36.80
N LYS A 272 -2.63 -18.80 37.10
CA LYS A 272 -3.73 -19.65 36.59
C LYS A 272 -3.74 -19.76 35.05
N TRP A 273 -3.32 -18.70 34.37
CA TRP A 273 -3.23 -18.64 32.92
C TRP A 273 -1.79 -18.34 32.56
N SER A 274 -1.22 -19.14 31.66
CA SER A 274 0.09 -18.84 31.10
C SER A 274 0.09 -17.46 30.44
N THR A 275 1.19 -16.74 30.55
CA THR A 275 1.34 -15.43 29.93
C THR A 275 2.57 -15.37 29.04
N PHE A 276 2.47 -14.56 27.99
CA PHE A 276 3.42 -14.54 26.87
C PHE A 276 3.75 -13.12 26.46
N LYS A 277 5.00 -12.86 26.10
CA LYS A 277 5.45 -11.55 25.64
C LYS A 277 6.52 -11.67 24.56
N LEU A 278 6.31 -10.97 23.45
CA LEU A 278 7.30 -10.80 22.39
C LEU A 278 8.38 -9.85 22.87
N LEU A 279 9.65 -10.26 22.74
CA LEU A 279 10.83 -9.49 23.15
C LEU A 279 11.39 -8.65 22.00
N ASP A 280 11.06 -9.02 20.77
CA ASP A 280 11.44 -8.36 19.52
C ASP A 280 10.40 -7.32 19.05
N GLU A 281 9.36 -7.08 19.85
CA GLU A 281 8.30 -6.11 19.57
C GLU A 281 8.09 -5.18 20.77
N PRO A 282 7.59 -3.95 20.58
CA PRO A 282 7.31 -3.02 21.68
C PRO A 282 6.00 -3.40 22.42
N GLN A 283 5.92 -4.64 22.90
CA GLN A 283 4.79 -5.17 23.66
C GLN A 283 4.87 -4.72 25.13
N LEU A 284 3.91 -3.87 25.53
CA LEU A 284 3.88 -3.29 26.88
C LEU A 284 3.33 -4.24 27.96
N ARG A 285 2.45 -5.18 27.60
CA ARG A 285 1.76 -6.07 28.55
C ARG A 285 1.77 -7.50 28.05
N ASN A 286 1.96 -8.45 28.97
CA ASN A 286 1.87 -9.87 28.65
C ASN A 286 0.46 -10.24 28.17
N THR A 287 0.41 -11.16 27.22
CA THR A 287 -0.81 -11.72 26.66
C THR A 287 -1.09 -13.04 27.35
N ARG A 288 -2.31 -13.23 27.89
CA ARG A 288 -2.72 -14.48 28.54
C ARG A 288 -3.08 -15.53 27.49
N GLY A 289 -2.65 -16.78 27.64
CA GLY A 289 -2.93 -17.87 26.70
C GLY A 289 -4.41 -18.01 26.29
N ARG A 290 -5.33 -17.85 27.25
CA ARG A 290 -6.78 -17.94 27.02
C ARG A 290 -7.36 -17.00 25.97
N VAL A 291 -6.68 -15.90 25.64
CA VAL A 291 -7.18 -14.93 24.64
C VAL A 291 -6.68 -15.24 23.22
N LEU A 292 -5.73 -16.16 23.08
CA LEU A 292 -5.12 -16.57 21.82
C LEU A 292 -5.99 -17.61 21.09
N ASN A 293 -6.61 -18.51 21.84
CA ASN A 293 -7.58 -19.47 21.31
C ASN A 293 -8.89 -19.37 22.11
N LYS A 294 -9.93 -18.82 21.47
CA LYS A 294 -11.25 -18.65 22.11
C LYS A 294 -12.05 -19.95 22.21
N LYS A 295 -11.78 -20.92 21.32
CA LYS A 295 -12.48 -22.21 21.30
C LYS A 295 -11.92 -23.15 22.36
N ASP A 296 -10.61 -23.10 22.56
CA ASP A 296 -9.91 -23.81 23.62
C ASP A 296 -9.03 -22.84 24.43
N PRO A 297 -9.59 -22.23 25.50
CA PRO A 297 -8.86 -21.29 26.35
C PRO A 297 -7.65 -21.91 27.07
N GLU A 298 -7.62 -23.23 27.26
CA GLU A 298 -6.55 -23.93 27.97
C GLU A 298 -5.44 -24.47 27.06
N ALA A 299 -5.56 -24.32 25.73
CA ALA A 299 -4.62 -24.83 24.73
C ALA A 299 -3.14 -24.52 25.05
N TYR A 300 -2.86 -23.32 25.55
CA TYR A 300 -1.49 -22.85 25.84
C TYR A 300 -1.15 -22.83 27.34
N ASN A 301 -1.95 -23.48 28.19
CA ASN A 301 -1.62 -23.65 29.60
C ASN A 301 -0.64 -24.82 29.79
N LEU A 302 0.10 -24.79 30.91
CA LEU A 302 1.14 -25.78 31.22
C LEU A 302 0.67 -27.24 31.04
N LYS A 303 -0.52 -27.59 31.56
CA LYS A 303 -1.05 -28.95 31.47
C LYS A 303 -1.23 -29.43 30.02
N SER A 304 -1.73 -28.56 29.14
CA SER A 304 -1.97 -28.88 27.73
C SER A 304 -0.65 -29.01 26.96
N LEU A 305 0.33 -28.15 27.27
CA LEU A 305 1.68 -28.23 26.71
C LEU A 305 2.36 -29.54 27.10
N LEU A 306 2.32 -29.92 28.38
CA LEU A 306 2.90 -31.19 28.85
C LEU A 306 2.29 -32.39 28.13
N LYS A 307 0.96 -32.40 27.95
CA LYS A 307 0.28 -33.45 27.19
C LYS A 307 0.75 -33.49 25.73
N GLN A 308 0.93 -32.34 25.08
CA GLN A 308 1.43 -32.29 23.71
C GLN A 308 2.86 -32.82 23.60
N PHE A 309 3.72 -32.51 24.57
CA PHE A 309 5.11 -32.96 24.58
C PHE A 309 5.23 -34.48 24.73
N GLU A 310 4.31 -35.13 25.45
CA GLU A 310 4.25 -36.61 25.53
C GLU A 310 3.96 -37.27 24.16
N GLU A 311 3.32 -36.55 23.23
CA GLU A 311 3.00 -37.04 21.89
C GLU A 311 4.10 -36.76 20.86
N ASN A 312 5.04 -35.86 21.18
CA ASN A 312 6.14 -35.48 20.31
C ASN A 312 7.29 -36.48 20.43
N VAL A 313 7.69 -37.09 19.31
CA VAL A 313 8.73 -38.14 19.30
C VAL A 313 10.11 -37.58 18.92
N GLY A 314 10.16 -36.46 18.19
CA GLY A 314 11.40 -35.85 17.72
C GLY A 314 12.09 -34.97 18.77
N GLN A 315 13.43 -34.99 18.74
CA GLN A 315 14.27 -34.01 19.43
C GLN A 315 14.99 -33.15 18.38
N PHE A 316 14.65 -31.87 18.34
CA PHE A 316 15.19 -30.92 17.37
C PHE A 316 16.14 -29.95 18.08
N SER A 317 17.23 -29.58 17.43
CA SER A 317 18.13 -28.55 17.94
C SER A 317 17.41 -27.18 17.97
N VAL A 318 17.98 -26.22 18.69
CA VAL A 318 17.41 -24.88 18.78
C VAL A 318 17.59 -24.17 17.45
N GLU A 319 18.77 -24.35 16.85
CA GLU A 319 19.17 -23.79 15.58
C GLU A 319 18.24 -24.23 14.45
N ASP A 320 17.93 -25.53 14.37
CA ASP A 320 17.03 -26.07 13.33
C ASP A 320 15.60 -25.56 13.49
N VAL A 321 15.11 -25.47 14.74
CA VAL A 321 13.77 -24.94 15.04
C VAL A 321 13.67 -23.46 14.70
N VAL A 322 14.70 -22.66 15.01
CA VAL A 322 14.74 -21.24 14.64
C VAL A 322 14.74 -21.07 13.13
N LYS A 323 15.61 -21.81 12.43
CA LYS A 323 15.70 -21.80 10.97
C LYS A 323 14.35 -22.18 10.32
N GLN A 324 13.75 -23.28 10.76
CA GLN A 324 12.45 -23.73 10.23
C GLN A 324 11.34 -22.71 10.49
N TYR A 325 11.36 -22.03 11.64
CA TYR A 325 10.39 -20.97 11.94
C TYR A 325 10.56 -19.76 11.01
N GLU A 326 11.79 -19.33 10.76
CA GLU A 326 12.10 -18.23 9.83
C GLU A 326 11.67 -18.57 8.41
N GLU A 327 11.97 -19.79 7.93
CA GLU A 327 11.52 -20.28 6.63
C GLU A 327 9.98 -20.32 6.54
N THR A 328 9.31 -20.73 7.62
CA THR A 328 7.83 -20.73 7.70
C THR A 328 7.26 -19.30 7.65
N GLU A 329 7.83 -18.36 8.40
CA GLU A 329 7.41 -16.95 8.37
C GLU A 329 7.64 -16.33 7.00
N ASP A 330 8.75 -16.67 6.34
CA ASP A 330 9.07 -16.21 4.99
C ASP A 330 8.12 -16.77 3.95
N PHE A 331 7.82 -18.07 4.02
CA PHE A 331 6.78 -18.69 3.21
C PHE A 331 5.44 -17.97 3.41
N VAL A 332 5.00 -17.78 4.66
CA VAL A 332 3.74 -17.08 4.96
C VAL A 332 3.76 -15.64 4.48
N ARG A 333 4.89 -14.94 4.58
CA ARG A 333 5.05 -13.55 4.14
C ARG A 333 4.94 -13.42 2.61
N ASN A 334 5.55 -14.34 1.88
CA ASN A 334 5.59 -14.36 0.41
C ASN A 334 4.37 -15.06 -0.20
N ASP A 335 3.56 -15.74 0.61
CA ASP A 335 2.32 -16.36 0.17
C ASP A 335 1.30 -15.33 -0.35
N PHE A 336 0.48 -15.72 -1.33
CA PHE A 336 -0.45 -14.81 -2.00
C PHE A 336 -1.84 -15.43 -2.23
N ASP A 337 -2.88 -14.60 -2.31
CA ASP A 337 -4.22 -15.05 -2.68
C ASP A 337 -4.52 -14.78 -4.16
N TYR A 338 -3.93 -13.70 -4.69
CA TYR A 338 -4.09 -13.28 -6.08
C TYR A 338 -2.72 -13.05 -6.72
N GLN A 339 -2.60 -13.50 -7.96
CA GLN A 339 -1.50 -13.16 -8.85
C GLN A 339 -2.08 -12.43 -10.06
N ILE A 340 -1.46 -11.33 -10.47
CA ILE A 340 -1.90 -10.55 -11.63
C ILE A 340 -0.71 -10.05 -12.44
N THR A 341 -0.82 -10.13 -13.77
CA THR A 341 0.20 -9.59 -14.67
C THR A 341 -0.17 -8.15 -15.00
N LEU A 342 0.81 -7.25 -14.86
CA LEU A 342 0.71 -5.84 -15.19
C LEU A 342 1.65 -5.50 -16.34
N GLU A 343 1.16 -4.68 -17.25
CA GLU A 343 1.95 -4.12 -18.35
C GLU A 343 2.72 -2.86 -17.88
N PRO A 344 3.83 -2.49 -18.55
CA PRO A 344 4.67 -1.38 -18.14
C PRO A 344 3.93 -0.05 -17.96
N TRP A 345 2.93 0.24 -18.79
CA TRP A 345 2.17 1.50 -18.72
C TRP A 345 1.27 1.59 -17.48
N GLN A 346 0.96 0.46 -16.82
CA GLN A 346 0.19 0.43 -15.58
C GLN A 346 1.05 0.84 -14.38
N ILE A 347 2.37 0.76 -14.50
CA ILE A 347 3.33 1.24 -13.50
C ILE A 347 3.65 2.70 -13.78
N ASN A 348 3.38 3.57 -12.81
CA ASN A 348 3.68 4.99 -12.91
C ASN A 348 5.14 5.32 -12.57
N GLN A 349 5.60 4.79 -11.44
CA GLN A 349 6.92 5.06 -10.89
C GLN A 349 7.42 3.85 -10.11
N VAL A 350 8.74 3.64 -10.16
CA VAL A 350 9.47 2.64 -9.37
C VAL A 350 10.49 3.37 -8.51
N ASN A 351 10.60 2.97 -7.25
CA ASN A 351 11.69 3.37 -6.36
C ASN A 351 12.23 2.13 -5.61
N GLU A 352 13.28 2.30 -4.82
CA GLU A 352 13.90 1.19 -4.06
C GLU A 352 12.91 0.44 -3.15
N LYS A 353 11.85 1.14 -2.69
CA LYS A 353 10.86 0.59 -1.77
C LYS A 353 9.73 -0.17 -2.49
N GLY A 354 9.46 0.14 -3.76
CA GLY A 354 8.39 -0.49 -4.51
C GLY A 354 7.87 0.28 -5.71
N TYR A 355 6.61 0.00 -6.06
CA TYR A 355 5.96 0.35 -7.30
C TYR A 355 4.70 1.17 -7.06
N TYR A 356 4.55 2.28 -7.77
CA TYR A 356 3.31 3.05 -7.83
C TYR A 356 2.50 2.60 -9.04
N ILE A 357 1.38 1.94 -8.78
CA ILE A 357 0.50 1.37 -9.81
C ILE A 357 -0.66 2.35 -10.04
N ASN A 358 -0.92 2.71 -11.29
CA ASN A 358 -2.07 3.54 -11.65
C ASN A 358 -3.37 2.80 -11.30
N LEU A 359 -4.35 3.51 -10.76
CA LEU A 359 -5.68 2.98 -10.49
C LEU A 359 -6.77 3.99 -10.82
N ASP A 360 -7.83 3.50 -11.44
CA ASP A 360 -9.01 4.28 -11.78
C ASP A 360 -10.24 3.82 -10.98
N PHE A 361 -11.03 4.81 -10.55
CA PHE A 361 -12.34 4.64 -9.91
C PHE A 361 -13.39 5.44 -10.68
N GLY A 362 -13.52 5.13 -11.96
CA GLY A 362 -14.34 5.89 -12.90
C GLY A 362 -13.58 7.05 -13.53
N VAL A 363 -14.31 7.88 -14.30
CA VAL A 363 -13.70 8.86 -15.21
C VAL A 363 -12.92 9.95 -14.47
N GLU A 364 -13.43 10.43 -13.33
CA GLU A 364 -12.88 11.58 -12.61
C GLU A 364 -12.00 11.22 -11.40
N ASN A 365 -11.95 9.95 -11.02
CA ASN A 365 -11.27 9.52 -9.79
C ASN A 365 -10.11 8.59 -10.12
N ARG A 366 -9.07 9.19 -10.70
CA ARG A 366 -7.80 8.52 -11.00
C ARG A 366 -6.83 8.71 -9.86
N GLY A 367 -5.94 7.75 -9.67
CA GLY A 367 -4.95 7.80 -8.60
C GLY A 367 -3.91 6.72 -8.74
N GLN A 368 -3.21 6.46 -7.64
CA GLN A 368 -2.14 5.48 -7.59
C GLN A 368 -2.22 4.70 -6.28
N VAL A 369 -1.70 3.48 -6.31
CA VAL A 369 -1.45 2.67 -5.12
C VAL A 369 0.02 2.32 -5.07
N PHE A 370 0.64 2.50 -3.90
CA PHE A 370 1.98 1.99 -3.64
C PHE A 370 1.93 0.52 -3.23
N VAL A 371 2.77 -0.29 -3.85
CA VAL A 371 3.00 -1.70 -3.53
C VAL A 371 4.49 -1.91 -3.27
N GLY A 372 4.84 -2.57 -2.16
CA GLY A 372 6.23 -2.88 -1.83
C GLY A 372 6.90 -3.78 -2.87
N SER A 373 8.20 -3.60 -3.06
CA SER A 373 8.99 -4.34 -4.07
C SER A 373 8.93 -5.85 -3.92
N TYR A 374 8.89 -6.37 -2.69
CA TYR A 374 8.79 -7.80 -2.38
C TYR A 374 7.52 -8.50 -2.87
N LYS A 375 6.57 -7.77 -3.47
CA LYS A 375 5.33 -8.31 -4.04
C LYS A 375 5.27 -8.24 -5.55
N VAL A 376 6.33 -7.74 -6.18
CA VAL A 376 6.33 -7.43 -7.60
C VAL A 376 7.58 -7.99 -8.24
N ASP A 377 7.38 -9.00 -9.07
CA ASP A 377 8.44 -9.59 -9.87
C ASP A 377 8.42 -9.01 -11.27
N LYS A 378 9.57 -8.51 -11.73
CA LYS A 378 9.72 -8.04 -13.10
C LYS A 378 10.07 -9.22 -14.00
N LEU A 379 9.25 -9.43 -15.03
CA LEU A 379 9.41 -10.50 -16.01
C LEU A 379 10.39 -10.10 -17.12
N GLU A 380 11.00 -11.09 -17.77
CA GLU A 380 11.97 -10.89 -18.86
C GLU A 380 11.38 -10.11 -20.05
N ASN A 381 10.08 -10.28 -20.31
CA ASN A 381 9.35 -9.56 -21.36
C ASN A 381 9.03 -8.09 -20.99
N GLY A 382 9.43 -7.62 -19.80
CA GLY A 382 9.20 -6.26 -19.32
C GLY A 382 7.91 -6.07 -18.53
N ASN A 383 7.01 -7.05 -18.49
CA ASN A 383 5.81 -7.04 -17.66
C ASN A 383 6.15 -7.27 -16.18
N TYR A 384 5.16 -7.12 -15.31
CA TYR A 384 5.31 -7.29 -13.86
C TYR A 384 4.28 -8.29 -13.34
N THR A 385 4.69 -9.20 -12.48
CA THR A 385 3.78 -10.07 -11.74
C THR A 385 3.58 -9.50 -10.35
N LEU A 386 2.34 -9.19 -10.00
CA LEU A 386 1.95 -8.65 -8.71
C LEU A 386 1.25 -9.73 -7.87
N TYR A 387 1.74 -9.91 -6.64
CA TYR A 387 1.22 -10.85 -5.65
C TYR A 387 0.48 -10.11 -4.52
N LEU A 388 -0.77 -10.48 -4.27
CA LEU A 388 -1.63 -9.79 -3.29
C LEU A 388 -2.36 -10.75 -2.37
N LYS A 389 -2.53 -10.37 -1.11
CA LYS A 389 -3.45 -11.02 -0.18
C LYS A 389 -4.81 -10.34 -0.19
N LYS A 390 -5.87 -11.11 -0.06
CA LYS A 390 -7.28 -10.67 -0.14
C LYS A 390 -7.63 -9.61 0.90
N LYS A 391 -7.21 -9.84 2.15
CA LYS A 391 -7.52 -8.99 3.31
C LYS A 391 -6.46 -7.94 3.63
N GLU A 392 -5.46 -7.82 2.77
CA GLU A 392 -4.41 -6.83 2.95
C GLU A 392 -4.88 -5.44 2.54
N TYR A 393 -4.35 -4.39 3.17
CA TYR A 393 -4.74 -3.01 2.91
C TYR A 393 -3.68 -2.23 2.15
N PHE A 394 -4.12 -1.44 1.19
CA PHE A 394 -3.32 -0.57 0.36
C PHE A 394 -3.88 0.85 0.40
N TYR A 395 -3.00 1.86 0.45
CA TYR A 395 -3.44 3.25 0.43
C TYR A 395 -3.53 3.77 -1.01
N PHE A 396 -4.74 4.15 -1.42
CA PHE A 396 -5.00 4.81 -2.69
C PHE A 396 -4.82 6.31 -2.56
N ILE A 397 -3.96 6.85 -3.40
CA ILE A 397 -3.61 8.26 -3.52
C ILE A 397 -4.39 8.83 -4.71
N SER A 398 -5.45 9.59 -4.42
CA SER A 398 -6.26 10.27 -5.44
C SER A 398 -5.46 11.40 -6.10
N LYS A 399 -5.59 11.55 -7.42
CA LYS A 399 -5.15 12.75 -8.18
C LYS A 399 -6.20 13.86 -8.18
N ASN A 400 -7.44 13.56 -7.78
CA ASN A 400 -8.52 14.55 -7.70
C ASN A 400 -8.54 15.20 -6.31
N GLU A 401 -8.36 16.52 -6.26
CA GLU A 401 -8.31 17.35 -5.04
C GLU A 401 -9.58 17.24 -4.17
N LYS A 402 -10.74 16.92 -4.77
CA LYS A 402 -12.01 16.77 -4.03
C LYS A 402 -12.12 15.42 -3.30
N ASN A 403 -11.38 14.41 -3.74
CA ASN A 403 -11.42 13.07 -3.16
C ASN A 403 -10.18 12.80 -2.30
N GLN A 404 -10.39 12.58 -1.01
CA GLN A 404 -9.31 12.21 -0.11
C GLN A 404 -8.87 10.77 -0.41
N GLY A 405 -7.56 10.52 -0.39
CA GLY A 405 -7.01 9.17 -0.46
C GLY A 405 -7.59 8.24 0.62
N ARG A 406 -7.76 6.96 0.29
CA ARG A 406 -8.47 5.96 1.10
C ARG A 406 -7.74 4.62 1.13
N TYR A 407 -7.99 3.81 2.15
CA TYR A 407 -7.53 2.44 2.17
C TYR A 407 -8.45 1.54 1.33
N LEU A 408 -7.83 0.61 0.59
CA LEU A 408 -8.46 -0.43 -0.23
C LEU A 408 -8.00 -1.79 0.27
N THR A 409 -8.84 -2.81 0.18
CA THR A 409 -8.38 -4.19 0.35
C THR A 409 -7.70 -4.71 -0.92
N GLY A 410 -6.86 -5.73 -0.83
CA GLY A 410 -6.28 -6.42 -1.98
C GLY A 410 -7.36 -6.95 -2.93
N GLU A 411 -8.49 -7.44 -2.39
CA GLU A 411 -9.66 -7.80 -3.19
C GLU A 411 -10.23 -6.61 -3.98
N THR A 412 -10.31 -5.43 -3.36
CA THR A 412 -10.81 -4.22 -4.03
C THR A 412 -9.85 -3.73 -5.10
N LEU A 413 -8.55 -3.79 -4.82
CA LEU A 413 -7.48 -3.44 -5.74
C LEU A 413 -7.56 -4.29 -7.01
N ILE A 414 -7.63 -5.62 -6.86
CA ILE A 414 -7.79 -6.56 -8.00
C ILE A 414 -9.06 -6.25 -8.80
N LYS A 415 -10.19 -6.02 -8.13
CA LYS A 415 -11.45 -5.68 -8.82
C LYS A 415 -11.33 -4.42 -9.67
N GLN A 416 -10.60 -3.39 -9.21
CA GLN A 416 -10.41 -2.18 -10.00
C GLN A 416 -9.45 -2.39 -11.17
N LEU A 417 -8.33 -3.10 -10.94
CA LEU A 417 -7.38 -3.41 -12.01
C LEU A 417 -8.06 -4.20 -13.13
N ASN A 418 -8.83 -5.23 -12.77
CA ASN A 418 -9.61 -6.00 -13.73
C ASN A 418 -10.63 -5.13 -14.48
N LYS A 419 -11.43 -4.35 -13.74
CA LYS A 419 -12.50 -3.54 -14.34
C LYS A 419 -12.01 -2.47 -15.32
N TYR A 420 -10.92 -1.77 -15.00
CA TYR A 420 -10.48 -0.61 -15.80
C TYR A 420 -9.32 -0.91 -16.74
N TYR A 421 -8.54 -1.95 -16.46
CA TYR A 421 -7.37 -2.31 -17.27
C TYR A 421 -7.46 -3.69 -17.90
N GLY A 422 -8.58 -4.42 -17.72
CA GLY A 422 -8.81 -5.74 -18.32
C GLY A 422 -7.88 -6.82 -17.77
N THR A 423 -7.13 -6.56 -16.70
CA THR A 423 -6.18 -7.51 -16.14
C THR A 423 -6.91 -8.68 -15.50
N ILE A 424 -6.57 -9.91 -15.87
CA ILE A 424 -7.24 -11.11 -15.38
C ILE A 424 -6.45 -11.64 -14.17
N PRO A 425 -7.05 -11.66 -12.96
CA PRO A 425 -6.38 -12.21 -11.80
C PRO A 425 -6.42 -13.73 -11.80
N ILE A 426 -5.30 -14.36 -11.43
CA ILE A 426 -5.25 -15.78 -11.05
C ILE A 426 -5.54 -15.86 -9.56
N LYS A 427 -6.57 -16.62 -9.18
CA LYS A 427 -6.99 -16.78 -7.78
C LYS A 427 -6.37 -18.08 -7.26
N LYS A 428 -5.51 -18.02 -6.24
CA LYS A 428 -4.92 -19.22 -5.65
C LYS A 428 -5.92 -19.86 -4.70
N GLU A 429 -6.16 -21.16 -4.84
CA GLU A 429 -7.01 -21.88 -3.90
C GLU A 429 -6.32 -22.02 -2.54
N PRO A 430 -6.97 -21.64 -1.41
CA PRO A 430 -6.32 -21.65 -0.08
C PRO A 430 -5.76 -23.01 0.34
N ILE A 431 -6.36 -24.10 -0.17
CA ILE A 431 -5.91 -25.47 0.10
C ILE A 431 -4.46 -25.72 -0.35
N ILE A 432 -3.96 -24.97 -1.34
CA ILE A 432 -2.57 -25.02 -1.79
C ILE A 432 -1.61 -24.64 -0.67
N SER A 433 -1.90 -23.56 0.07
CA SER A 433 -1.08 -23.14 1.20
C SER A 433 -1.09 -24.18 2.32
N THR A 434 -2.26 -24.79 2.58
CA THR A 434 -2.38 -25.88 3.57
C THR A 434 -1.53 -27.08 3.19
N ILE A 435 -1.59 -27.51 1.92
CA ILE A 435 -0.78 -28.63 1.43
C ILE A 435 0.71 -28.31 1.57
N ASN A 436 1.16 -27.11 1.16
CA ASN A 436 2.56 -26.70 1.32
C ASN A 436 3.02 -26.79 2.78
N GLN A 437 2.27 -26.21 3.71
CA GLN A 437 2.62 -26.23 5.14
C GLN A 437 2.69 -27.65 5.72
N LEU A 438 1.78 -28.54 5.30
CA LEU A 438 1.78 -29.93 5.77
C LEU A 438 2.95 -30.72 5.18
N VAL A 439 3.26 -30.53 3.89
CA VAL A 439 4.43 -31.14 3.24
C VAL A 439 5.72 -30.65 3.89
N ASP A 440 5.86 -29.35 4.13
CA ASP A 440 7.04 -28.78 4.78
C ASP A 440 7.21 -29.34 6.21
N ALA A 441 6.12 -29.45 6.97
CA ALA A 441 6.16 -30.05 8.31
C ALA A 441 6.55 -31.54 8.28
N ILE A 442 6.04 -32.31 7.32
CA ILE A 442 6.38 -33.73 7.14
C ILE A 442 7.85 -33.88 6.74
N ASN A 443 8.33 -33.06 5.79
CA ASN A 443 9.72 -33.08 5.34
C ASN A 443 10.66 -32.73 6.49
N PHE A 444 10.34 -31.70 7.29
CA PHE A 444 11.12 -31.34 8.46
C PHE A 444 11.25 -32.52 9.45
N LEU A 445 10.16 -33.23 9.74
CA LEU A 445 10.21 -34.42 10.59
C LEU A 445 11.07 -35.54 9.99
N ALA A 446 10.89 -35.81 8.69
CA ALA A 446 11.62 -36.85 7.98
C ALA A 446 13.13 -36.57 7.93
N GLU A 447 13.54 -35.31 7.73
CA GLU A 447 14.95 -34.87 7.76
C GLU A 447 15.62 -35.08 9.12
N HIS A 448 14.84 -35.19 10.19
CA HIS A 448 15.30 -35.46 11.55
C HIS A 448 14.98 -36.89 12.01
N ASP A 449 14.85 -37.82 11.07
CA ASP A 449 14.59 -39.26 11.30
C ASP A 449 13.25 -39.58 12.01
N VAL A 450 12.34 -38.60 12.13
CA VAL A 450 11.00 -38.79 12.72
C VAL A 450 10.04 -39.26 11.63
N THR A 451 10.09 -40.56 11.32
CA THR A 451 9.30 -41.17 10.24
C THR A 451 8.09 -41.98 10.73
N THR A 452 7.93 -42.10 12.06
CA THR A 452 6.86 -42.86 12.72
C THR A 452 6.36 -42.14 13.99
N GLY A 453 5.30 -42.66 14.60
CA GLY A 453 4.71 -42.09 15.82
C GLY A 453 3.47 -41.22 15.56
N ASN A 454 2.76 -40.85 16.63
CA ASN A 454 1.49 -40.14 16.54
C ASN A 454 1.61 -38.78 15.83
N GLN A 455 2.70 -38.06 16.04
CA GLN A 455 2.98 -36.79 15.40
C GLN A 455 3.03 -36.90 13.87
N MET A 456 3.82 -37.84 13.34
CA MET A 456 3.93 -38.11 11.90
C MET A 456 2.59 -38.60 11.33
N VAL A 457 1.95 -39.57 12.00
CA VAL A 457 0.65 -40.13 11.56
C VAL A 457 -0.43 -39.05 11.46
N ASN A 458 -0.47 -38.11 12.41
CA ASN A 458 -1.43 -37.02 12.41
C ASN A 458 -1.20 -36.07 11.21
N LEU A 459 0.05 -35.71 10.91
CA LEU A 459 0.37 -34.90 9.74
C LEU A 459 0.04 -35.61 8.43
N GLU A 460 0.33 -36.91 8.31
CA GLU A 460 -0.05 -37.71 7.14
C GLU A 460 -1.57 -37.75 6.96
N GLN A 461 -2.34 -37.92 8.04
CA GLN A 461 -3.81 -37.87 8.00
C GLN A 461 -4.34 -36.49 7.57
N GLN A 462 -3.75 -35.42 8.10
CA GLN A 462 -4.10 -34.05 7.70
C GLN A 462 -3.76 -33.79 6.23
N LEU A 463 -2.61 -34.26 5.74
CA LEU A 463 -2.22 -34.13 4.33
C LEU A 463 -3.20 -34.88 3.42
N ASN A 464 -3.56 -36.12 3.78
CA ASN A 464 -4.55 -36.89 3.03
C ASN A 464 -5.91 -36.19 3.00
N ALA A 465 -6.38 -35.66 4.13
CA ALA A 465 -7.61 -34.88 4.18
C ALA A 465 -7.53 -33.60 3.32
N ALA A 466 -6.38 -32.93 3.29
CA ALA A 466 -6.15 -31.76 2.45
C ALA A 466 -6.13 -32.11 0.95
N LEU A 467 -5.57 -33.27 0.59
CA LEU A 467 -5.58 -33.79 -0.79
C LEU A 467 -7.00 -34.15 -1.26
N GLU A 468 -7.81 -34.77 -0.40
CA GLU A 468 -9.24 -34.99 -0.70
C GLU A 468 -9.99 -33.67 -0.90
N ALA A 469 -9.81 -32.70 0.01
CA ALA A 469 -10.41 -31.38 -0.15
C ALA A 469 -9.94 -30.66 -1.44
N ALA A 470 -8.68 -30.85 -1.84
CA ALA A 470 -8.17 -30.34 -3.11
C ALA A 470 -8.82 -31.02 -4.33
N ARG A 471 -9.09 -32.33 -4.26
CA ARG A 471 -9.83 -33.06 -5.29
C ARG A 471 -11.26 -32.57 -5.42
N ASP A 472 -11.96 -32.38 -4.30
CA ASP A 472 -13.31 -31.79 -4.30
C ASP A 472 -13.29 -30.39 -4.91
N LYS A 473 -12.29 -29.58 -4.55
CA LYS A 473 -12.16 -28.23 -5.09
C LYS A 473 -11.86 -28.19 -6.60
N LEU A 474 -11.11 -29.16 -7.11
CA LEU A 474 -10.93 -29.33 -8.56
C LEU A 474 -12.26 -29.63 -9.26
N SER A 475 -13.11 -30.48 -8.67
CA SER A 475 -14.44 -30.79 -9.21
C SER A 475 -15.33 -29.54 -9.23
N GLU A 476 -15.35 -28.76 -8.15
CA GLU A 476 -16.10 -27.49 -8.11
C GLU A 476 -15.61 -26.50 -9.20
N LEU A 477 -14.31 -26.44 -9.45
CA LEU A 477 -13.75 -25.60 -10.50
C LEU A 477 -14.10 -26.11 -11.91
N ASP A 478 -14.15 -27.42 -12.10
CA ASP A 478 -14.61 -28.04 -13.35
C ASP A 478 -16.08 -27.69 -13.64
N GLU A 479 -16.96 -27.86 -12.66
CA GLU A 479 -18.37 -27.46 -12.75
C GLU A 479 -18.53 -25.98 -13.08
N LYS A 480 -17.80 -25.11 -12.37
CA LYS A 480 -17.80 -23.67 -12.64
C LYS A 480 -17.34 -23.34 -14.06
N ILE A 481 -16.30 -23.99 -14.56
CA ILE A 481 -15.81 -23.79 -15.93
C ILE A 481 -16.86 -24.23 -16.94
N ILE A 482 -17.57 -25.33 -16.69
CA ILE A 482 -18.67 -25.80 -17.53
C ILE A 482 -19.79 -24.75 -17.57
N GLU A 483 -20.28 -24.31 -16.41
CA GLU A 483 -21.33 -23.27 -16.30
C GLU A 483 -20.95 -21.98 -17.03
N LEU A 484 -19.69 -21.53 -16.89
CA LEU A 484 -19.19 -20.33 -17.59
C LEU A 484 -19.12 -20.52 -19.11
N ASN A 485 -18.73 -21.71 -19.59
CA ASN A 485 -18.74 -22.00 -21.03
C ASN A 485 -20.16 -22.09 -21.57
N GLU A 486 -21.10 -22.69 -20.84
CA GLU A 486 -22.52 -22.73 -21.23
C GLU A 486 -23.10 -21.33 -21.33
N ALA A 487 -22.86 -20.48 -20.32
CA ALA A 487 -23.26 -19.08 -20.36
C ALA A 487 -22.63 -18.34 -21.56
N ALA A 488 -21.34 -18.56 -21.84
CA ALA A 488 -20.64 -17.90 -22.95
C ALA A 488 -21.12 -18.38 -24.34
N LYS A 489 -21.55 -19.65 -24.49
CA LYS A 489 -22.08 -20.19 -25.75
C LYS A 489 -23.32 -19.44 -26.22
N HIS A 490 -24.21 -19.03 -25.30
CA HIS A 490 -25.42 -18.29 -25.65
C HIS A 490 -25.13 -17.02 -26.47
N PHE A 491 -24.06 -16.30 -26.14
CA PHE A 491 -23.64 -15.11 -26.89
C PHE A 491 -23.09 -15.45 -28.28
N VAL A 492 -22.37 -16.56 -28.41
CA VAL A 492 -21.74 -16.97 -29.68
C VAL A 492 -22.77 -17.57 -30.64
N THR A 493 -23.79 -18.26 -30.13
CA THR A 493 -24.87 -18.82 -30.97
C THR A 493 -25.77 -17.75 -31.59
N GLU A 494 -25.87 -16.56 -31.01
CA GLU A 494 -26.59 -15.42 -31.61
C GLU A 494 -25.88 -14.89 -32.87
N ASP A 495 -24.53 -14.91 -32.91
CA ASP A 495 -23.75 -14.44 -34.08
C ASP A 495 -23.89 -15.35 -35.32
N TYR A 496 -24.24 -16.64 -35.14
CA TYR A 496 -24.49 -17.57 -36.27
C TYR A 496 -25.90 -17.45 -36.86
N GLN A 497 -26.80 -16.70 -36.24
CA GLN A 497 -28.18 -16.52 -36.72
C GLN A 497 -28.32 -15.37 -37.75
N GLU A 498 -27.28 -14.57 -37.97
CA GLU A 498 -27.32 -13.47 -38.94
C GLU A 498 -26.94 -13.86 -40.39
N ASP A 499 -26.33 -15.03 -40.64
CA ASP A 499 -25.74 -15.34 -41.96
C ASP A 499 -26.42 -16.46 -42.78
N ASP A 500 -27.31 -17.28 -42.25
CA ASP A 500 -28.09 -18.23 -43.07
C ASP A 500 -29.48 -18.49 -42.49
N GLY A 501 -30.51 -18.11 -43.26
CA GLY A 501 -31.90 -18.19 -42.84
C GLY A 501 -32.43 -19.62 -42.72
N GLU A 502 -32.99 -19.96 -41.56
CA GLU A 502 -34.01 -21.01 -41.42
C GLU A 502 -34.85 -20.79 -40.15
N ASP A 503 -36.09 -20.35 -40.35
CA ASP A 503 -37.11 -20.01 -39.32
C ASP A 503 -37.51 -21.15 -38.37
N LEU A 504 -37.00 -22.39 -38.57
CA LEU A 504 -37.34 -23.58 -37.77
C LEU A 504 -36.46 -23.78 -36.53
N ILE A 505 -35.33 -23.07 -36.41
CA ILE A 505 -34.45 -23.13 -35.24
C ILE A 505 -34.89 -22.12 -34.15
N LEU A 506 -35.57 -21.05 -34.53
CA LEU A 506 -36.02 -19.96 -33.65
C LEU A 506 -36.97 -20.45 -32.54
N GLU A 507 -37.97 -21.27 -32.87
CA GLU A 507 -38.96 -21.73 -31.90
C GLU A 507 -38.37 -22.68 -30.84
N LYS A 508 -37.39 -23.52 -31.21
CA LYS A 508 -36.71 -24.42 -30.26
C LYS A 508 -35.65 -23.72 -29.42
N ALA A 509 -34.94 -22.75 -30.00
CA ALA A 509 -33.94 -21.97 -29.30
C ALA A 509 -34.58 -21.00 -28.28
N GLU A 510 -35.74 -20.42 -28.61
CA GLU A 510 -36.52 -19.57 -27.69
C GLU A 510 -37.15 -20.38 -26.53
N GLU A 511 -37.66 -21.58 -26.80
CA GLU A 511 -38.16 -22.49 -25.75
C GLU A 511 -37.06 -23.02 -24.82
N GLU A 512 -35.81 -23.17 -25.30
CA GLU A 512 -34.65 -23.48 -24.46
C GLU A 512 -34.11 -22.24 -23.72
N LYS A 513 -34.22 -21.04 -24.31
CA LYS A 513 -33.90 -19.74 -23.69
C LYS A 513 -34.71 -19.52 -22.41
N GLU A 514 -36.04 -19.66 -22.46
CA GLU A 514 -36.89 -19.50 -21.26
C GLU A 514 -36.61 -20.56 -20.17
N LYS A 515 -36.17 -21.76 -20.54
CA LYS A 515 -35.85 -22.83 -19.57
C LYS A 515 -34.46 -22.68 -18.92
N ASN A 516 -33.49 -22.08 -19.61
CA ASN A 516 -32.11 -21.92 -19.13
C ASN A 516 -31.77 -20.52 -18.58
N GLU A 517 -32.43 -19.45 -19.03
CA GLU A 517 -32.26 -18.08 -18.49
C GLU A 517 -32.57 -18.02 -16.99
N THR A 518 -33.36 -18.96 -16.47
CA THR A 518 -33.78 -19.01 -15.06
C THR A 518 -32.80 -19.77 -14.14
N LYS A 519 -31.67 -20.33 -14.65
CA LYS A 519 -30.80 -21.21 -13.82
C LYS A 519 -29.32 -20.85 -13.72
N SER A 520 -28.72 -20.15 -14.68
CA SER A 520 -27.30 -19.80 -14.58
C SER A 520 -27.09 -18.54 -13.75
N GLN A 521 -26.37 -18.66 -12.63
CA GLN A 521 -25.96 -17.51 -11.81
C GLN A 521 -25.11 -16.47 -12.58
N TYR A 522 -24.61 -16.82 -13.77
CA TYR A 522 -23.79 -15.97 -14.63
C TYR A 522 -24.56 -15.29 -15.76
N ALA A 523 -25.89 -15.48 -15.85
CA ALA A 523 -26.73 -14.95 -16.94
C ALA A 523 -26.71 -13.41 -17.08
N THR A 524 -26.30 -12.68 -16.04
CA THR A 524 -26.23 -11.20 -16.04
C THR A 524 -24.86 -10.64 -16.44
N MET A 525 -23.86 -11.50 -16.64
CA MET A 525 -22.51 -11.08 -17.03
C MET A 525 -22.43 -10.82 -18.53
N SER A 526 -21.66 -9.81 -18.93
CA SER A 526 -21.33 -9.59 -20.35
C SER A 526 -20.39 -10.70 -20.87
N PHE A 527 -20.37 -10.91 -22.19
CA PHE A 527 -19.48 -11.89 -22.83
C PHE A 527 -18.00 -11.69 -22.43
N VAL A 528 -17.54 -10.44 -22.36
CA VAL A 528 -16.15 -10.12 -21.96
C VAL A 528 -15.90 -10.54 -20.51
N GLU A 529 -16.82 -10.26 -19.59
CA GLU A 529 -16.69 -10.66 -18.18
C GLU A 529 -16.70 -12.19 -18.03
N LEU A 530 -17.53 -12.89 -18.80
CA LEU A 530 -17.55 -14.36 -18.84
C LEU A 530 -16.20 -14.92 -19.31
N GLN A 531 -15.63 -14.39 -20.39
CA GLN A 531 -14.32 -14.80 -20.90
C GLN A 531 -13.22 -14.58 -19.86
N GLN A 532 -13.23 -13.43 -19.18
CA GLN A 532 -12.24 -13.13 -18.14
C GLN A 532 -12.35 -14.08 -16.94
N GLU A 533 -13.55 -14.32 -16.42
CA GLU A 533 -13.74 -15.24 -15.29
C GLU A 533 -13.43 -16.69 -15.69
N LEU A 534 -13.70 -17.07 -16.95
CA LEU A 534 -13.34 -18.38 -17.49
C LEU A 534 -11.82 -18.59 -17.56
N VAL A 535 -11.08 -17.60 -18.06
CA VAL A 535 -9.61 -17.63 -18.08
C VAL A 535 -9.05 -17.71 -16.66
N SER A 536 -9.60 -16.90 -15.74
CA SER A 536 -9.23 -16.92 -14.32
C SER A 536 -9.46 -18.31 -13.69
N ALA A 537 -10.65 -18.88 -13.88
CA ALA A 537 -11.02 -20.19 -13.32
C ALA A 537 -10.15 -21.33 -13.87
N ARG A 538 -9.84 -21.32 -15.18
CA ARG A 538 -8.93 -22.30 -15.79
C ARG A 538 -7.52 -22.20 -15.22
N ALA A 539 -6.98 -20.99 -15.05
CA ALA A 539 -5.66 -20.79 -14.46
C ALA A 539 -5.62 -21.24 -12.98
N SER A 540 -6.63 -20.89 -12.19
CA SER A 540 -6.79 -21.34 -10.80
C SER A 540 -6.84 -22.87 -10.69
N ARG A 541 -7.62 -23.51 -11.56
CA ARG A 541 -7.73 -24.97 -11.63
C ARG A 541 -6.39 -25.61 -11.99
N GLN A 542 -5.70 -25.08 -12.99
CA GLN A 542 -4.41 -25.60 -13.42
C GLN A 542 -3.38 -25.52 -12.28
N LEU A 543 -3.30 -24.38 -11.60
CA LEU A 543 -2.42 -24.18 -10.45
C LEU A 543 -2.68 -25.20 -9.32
N LEU A 544 -3.96 -25.44 -8.98
CA LEU A 544 -4.32 -26.45 -7.99
C LEU A 544 -4.00 -27.88 -8.47
N ARG A 545 -4.27 -28.18 -9.74
CA ARG A 545 -4.04 -29.50 -10.34
C ARG A 545 -2.55 -29.85 -10.34
N ASP A 546 -1.70 -28.90 -10.70
CA ASP A 546 -0.25 -29.07 -10.71
C ASP A 546 0.27 -29.32 -9.30
N LYS A 547 -0.18 -28.52 -8.32
CA LYS A 547 0.20 -28.75 -6.92
C LYS A 547 -0.27 -30.12 -6.42
N PHE A 548 -1.52 -30.49 -6.70
CA PHE A 548 -2.07 -31.78 -6.30
C PHE A 548 -1.25 -32.95 -6.88
N ASN A 549 -1.01 -32.95 -8.20
CA ASN A 549 -0.27 -34.01 -8.86
C ASN A 549 1.17 -34.12 -8.34
N SER A 550 1.90 -33.00 -8.22
CA SER A 550 3.27 -33.00 -7.69
C SER A 550 3.33 -33.59 -6.29
N THR A 551 2.38 -33.20 -5.42
CA THR A 551 2.34 -33.70 -4.03
C THR A 551 2.02 -35.19 -3.98
N VAL A 552 1.09 -35.67 -4.81
CA VAL A 552 0.75 -37.10 -4.90
C VAL A 552 1.94 -37.91 -5.43
N ASP A 553 2.66 -37.40 -6.43
CA ASP A 553 3.84 -38.06 -6.99
C ASP A 553 4.98 -38.16 -5.96
N GLU A 554 5.21 -37.09 -5.19
CA GLU A 554 6.17 -37.09 -4.08
C GLU A 554 5.78 -38.09 -2.98
N LEU A 555 4.50 -38.13 -2.60
CA LEU A 555 3.99 -39.05 -1.58
C LEU A 555 4.10 -40.52 -2.02
N ASN A 556 3.78 -40.81 -3.29
CA ASN A 556 3.92 -42.16 -3.85
C ASN A 556 5.37 -42.63 -3.81
N LYS A 557 6.32 -41.77 -4.22
CA LYS A 557 7.76 -42.06 -4.12
C LYS A 557 8.19 -42.34 -2.69
N PHE A 558 7.69 -41.57 -1.72
CA PHE A 558 7.97 -41.77 -0.30
C PHE A 558 7.49 -43.15 0.18
N TYR A 559 6.26 -43.55 -0.17
CA TYR A 559 5.72 -44.87 0.19
C TYR A 559 6.43 -46.04 -0.51
N GLU A 560 6.87 -45.87 -1.76
CA GLU A 560 7.70 -46.85 -2.45
C GLU A 560 9.04 -47.08 -1.72
N ILE A 561 9.72 -46.00 -1.31
CA ILE A 561 10.98 -46.08 -0.55
C ILE A 561 10.76 -46.75 0.81
N LYS A 562 9.68 -46.37 1.52
CA LYS A 562 9.35 -46.93 2.84
C LYS A 562 9.02 -48.43 2.77
N SER A 563 8.21 -48.84 1.80
CA SER A 563 7.88 -50.27 1.61
C SER A 563 9.11 -51.11 1.21
N ALA A 564 10.01 -50.55 0.39
CA ALA A 564 11.28 -51.20 0.03
C ALA A 564 12.23 -51.35 1.23
N SER A 565 12.31 -50.34 2.12
CA SER A 565 13.15 -50.40 3.32
C SER A 565 12.61 -51.39 4.35
N GLU A 566 11.30 -51.43 4.57
CA GLU A 566 10.64 -52.42 5.45
C GLU A 566 10.81 -53.86 4.94
N THR A 567 10.75 -54.06 3.62
CA THR A 567 10.99 -55.38 3.00
C THR A 567 12.44 -55.83 3.17
N LYS A 568 13.41 -54.92 3.00
CA LYS A 568 14.83 -55.20 3.29
C LYS A 568 15.06 -55.57 4.75
N GLN A 569 14.47 -54.83 5.70
CA GLN A 569 14.60 -55.14 7.12
C GLN A 569 13.97 -56.49 7.49
N LYS A 570 12.82 -56.85 6.90
CA LYS A 570 12.20 -58.17 7.09
C LYS A 570 13.07 -59.30 6.53
N ASN A 571 13.68 -59.13 5.36
CA ASN A 571 14.56 -60.15 4.78
C ASN A 571 15.83 -60.35 5.62
N VAL A 572 16.43 -59.26 6.13
CA VAL A 572 17.57 -59.32 7.06
C VAL A 572 17.20 -59.98 8.39
N ALA A 573 16.02 -59.68 8.94
CA ALA A 573 15.53 -60.29 10.18
C ALA A 573 15.13 -61.77 10.03
N GLN A 574 14.82 -62.22 8.80
CA GLN A 574 14.48 -63.61 8.48
C GLN A 574 15.69 -64.45 8.02
N GLY A 575 16.89 -63.87 7.96
CA GLY A 575 18.12 -64.59 7.60
C GLY A 575 18.17 -65.04 6.12
N LEU A 576 17.53 -64.30 5.22
CA LEU A 576 17.60 -64.48 3.77
C LEU A 576 18.66 -63.59 3.11
#